data_AF-A0A6A3EHN6-F1
#
_entry.id   AF-A0A6A3EHN6-F1
#
_cell.length_a   1.000
_cell.length_b   1.000
_cell.length_c   1.000
_cell.angle_alpha   90.00
_cell.angle_beta   90.00
_cell.angle_gamma   90.00
#
_symmetry.space_group_name_H-M   'P 1'
#
loop_
_entity.id
_entity.type
_entity.pdbx_description
1 polymer ?
#
loop_
_entity_poly.entity_id
_entity_poly.type
_entity_poly.pdbx_seq_one_letter_code
_entity_poly.pdbx_strand_id
1 'polypeptide(L)'
;MKFLRCFGRRPGKLNEARAIVEQKEFWKRLKLVQMLLEPIVEAIAMLEQDTCCISLVYWQFSQLRRTAVYNAHIPNLPRGVQTSILASINGKWDFLHTDTMGVSFLLD
;
A
#
# COMPACT_ATOMS: atom_id res chain seq x y z
N MET A 1 -28.51 33.37 12.81
CA MET A 1 -27.14 33.13 12.30
C MET A 1 -26.10 33.51 13.36
N LYS A 2 -25.56 32.54 14.11
CA LYS A 2 -24.53 32.78 15.16
C LYS A 2 -23.49 31.64 15.23
N PHE A 3 -22.99 31.16 14.07
CA PHE A 3 -22.01 30.06 14.04
C PHE A 3 -20.58 30.46 13.58
N LEU A 4 -20.30 31.76 13.37
CA LEU A 4 -19.00 32.21 12.82
C LEU A 4 -18.08 32.96 13.80
N ARG A 5 -18.34 32.96 15.11
CA ARG A 5 -17.53 33.72 16.09
C ARG A 5 -16.54 32.91 16.95
N CYS A 6 -16.41 31.60 16.76
CA CYS A 6 -15.54 30.79 17.64
C CYS A 6 -14.17 30.39 17.06
N PHE A 7 -13.85 30.75 15.82
CA PHE A 7 -12.48 30.61 15.32
C PHE A 7 -11.80 31.98 15.35
N GLY A 8 -11.23 32.32 16.50
CA GLY A 8 -10.08 33.23 16.52
C GLY A 8 -9.04 32.65 15.58
N ARG A 9 -8.99 33.16 14.34
CA ARG A 9 -7.97 32.81 13.34
C ARG A 9 -6.62 33.00 14.03
N ARG A 10 -5.94 31.91 14.37
CA ARG A 10 -4.51 31.94 14.65
C ARG A 10 -3.84 31.91 13.28
N PRO A 11 -3.40 33.05 12.72
CA PRO A 11 -2.79 33.09 11.39
C PRO A 11 -1.59 32.14 11.27
N GLY A 12 -0.90 31.85 12.39
CA GLY A 12 0.17 30.86 12.46
C GLY A 12 -0.22 29.48 11.93
N LYS A 13 -1.31 28.88 12.44
CA LYS A 13 -1.74 27.53 12.02
C LYS A 13 -2.14 27.46 10.54
N LEU A 14 -2.72 28.56 10.02
CA LEU A 14 -3.14 28.66 8.62
C LEU A 14 -1.93 28.81 7.69
N ASN A 15 -0.94 29.59 8.11
CA ASN A 15 0.33 29.77 7.39
C ASN A 15 1.18 28.50 7.42
N GLU A 16 1.21 27.78 8.54
CA GLU A 16 1.86 26.46 8.67
C GLU A 16 1.23 25.43 7.73
N ALA A 17 -0.10 25.30 7.75
CA ALA A 17 -0.81 24.40 6.84
C ALA A 17 -0.54 24.76 5.38
N ARG A 18 -0.51 26.07 5.05
CA ARG A 18 -0.18 26.56 3.71
C ARG A 18 1.25 26.18 3.31
N ALA A 19 2.22 26.35 4.20
CA ALA A 19 3.61 26.00 3.96
C ALA A 19 3.81 24.49 3.73
N ILE A 20 3.01 23.62 4.35
CA ILE A 20 3.03 22.17 4.12
C ILE A 20 2.40 21.83 2.76
N VAL A 21 1.25 22.43 2.44
CA VAL A 21 0.57 22.20 1.14
C VAL A 21 1.42 22.68 -0.02
N GLU A 22 2.16 23.78 0.13
CA GLU A 22 3.03 24.34 -0.90
C GLU A 22 4.30 23.51 -1.17
N GLN A 23 4.66 22.56 -0.30
CA GLN A 23 5.81 21.67 -0.51
C GLN A 23 5.52 20.59 -1.57
N LYS A 24 5.59 20.97 -2.85
CA LYS A 24 5.32 20.08 -3.99
C LYS A 24 6.16 18.80 -3.98
N GLU A 25 7.43 18.88 -3.57
CA GLU A 25 8.33 17.72 -3.51
C GLU A 25 7.92 16.70 -2.44
N PHE A 26 7.37 17.17 -1.32
CA PHE A 26 6.81 16.28 -0.30
C PHE A 26 5.66 15.45 -0.87
N TRP A 27 4.69 16.10 -1.54
CA TRP A 27 3.54 15.42 -2.14
C TRP A 27 3.91 14.46 -3.26
N LYS A 28 4.93 14.79 -4.08
CA LYS A 28 5.48 13.86 -5.08
C LYS A 28 6.02 12.59 -4.42
N ARG A 29 6.82 12.73 -3.35
CA ARG A 29 7.35 11.57 -2.60
C ARG A 29 6.23 10.79 -1.91
N LEU A 30 5.26 11.48 -1.33
CA LEU A 30 4.11 10.82 -0.69
C LEU A 30 3.33 9.98 -1.70
N LYS A 31 3.11 10.48 -2.91
CA LYS A 31 2.45 9.72 -3.98
C LYS A 31 3.21 8.44 -4.35
N LEU A 32 4.54 8.49 -4.34
CA LEU A 32 5.38 7.30 -4.57
C LEU A 32 5.23 6.28 -3.43
N VAL A 33 5.17 6.75 -2.17
CA VAL A 33 4.94 5.88 -1.00
C VAL A 33 3.54 5.27 -1.06
N GLN A 34 2.52 6.07 -1.37
CA GLN A 34 1.14 5.59 -1.52
C GLN A 34 1.06 4.48 -2.58
N MET A 35 1.67 4.70 -3.75
CA MET A 35 1.70 3.70 -4.82
C MET A 35 2.40 2.40 -4.40
N LEU A 36 3.44 2.45 -3.57
CA LEU A 36 4.10 1.26 -3.03
C LEU A 36 3.23 0.50 -2.01
N LEU A 37 2.45 1.22 -1.22
CA LEU A 37 1.65 0.64 -0.13
C LEU A 37 0.27 0.17 -0.58
N GLU A 38 -0.32 0.81 -1.58
CA GLU A 38 -1.68 0.55 -2.05
C GLU A 38 -1.95 -0.95 -2.30
N PRO A 39 -1.12 -1.70 -3.05
CA PRO A 39 -1.35 -3.13 -3.25
C PRO A 39 -1.30 -3.95 -1.95
N ILE A 40 -0.44 -3.56 -1.00
CA ILE A 40 -0.31 -4.24 0.29
C ILE A 40 -1.53 -3.96 1.17
N VAL A 41 -1.98 -2.70 1.21
CA VAL A 41 -3.18 -2.32 1.98
C VAL A 41 -4.42 -3.00 1.42
N GLU A 42 -4.58 -3.05 0.11
CA GLU A 42 -5.68 -3.78 -0.54
C GLU A 42 -5.63 -5.28 -0.21
N ALA A 43 -4.45 -5.90 -0.27
CA ALA A 43 -4.30 -7.29 0.12
C ALA A 43 -4.69 -7.52 1.58
N ILE A 44 -4.20 -6.69 2.52
CA ILE A 44 -4.57 -6.78 3.95
C ILE A 44 -6.09 -6.62 4.11
N ALA A 45 -6.70 -5.63 3.47
CA ALA A 45 -8.13 -5.40 3.55
C ALA A 45 -8.96 -6.61 3.09
N MET A 46 -8.49 -7.36 2.09
CA MET A 46 -9.12 -8.62 1.66
C MET A 46 -8.90 -9.76 2.65
N LEU A 47 -7.75 -9.81 3.31
CA LEU A 47 -7.43 -10.83 4.32
C LEU A 47 -8.17 -10.61 5.65
N GLU A 48 -8.54 -9.37 5.96
CA GLU A 48 -9.29 -9.01 7.17
C GLU A 48 -10.80 -9.27 7.05
N GLN A 49 -11.29 -9.65 5.86
CA GLN A 49 -12.69 -9.97 5.68
C GLN A 49 -13.06 -11.26 6.42
N ASP A 50 -14.25 -11.29 7.03
CA ASP A 50 -14.79 -12.47 7.72
C ASP A 50 -14.93 -13.70 6.79
N THR A 51 -14.95 -13.47 5.47
CA THR A 51 -15.01 -14.51 4.44
C THR A 51 -13.62 -14.96 3.94
N CYS A 52 -12.53 -14.56 4.59
CA CYS A 52 -11.18 -14.93 4.15
C CYS A 52 -10.95 -16.44 4.30
N CYS A 53 -10.89 -17.14 3.17
CA CYS A 53 -10.48 -18.54 3.09
C CYS A 53 -8.98 -18.66 2.77
N ILE A 54 -8.43 -19.85 2.98
CA ILE A 54 -7.02 -20.17 2.69
C ILE A 54 -6.66 -19.89 1.22
N SER A 55 -7.57 -20.15 0.29
CA SER A 55 -7.38 -19.88 -1.13
C SER A 55 -7.29 -18.38 -1.43
N LEU A 56 -8.03 -17.53 -0.70
CA LEU A 56 -7.90 -16.09 -0.80
C LEU A 56 -6.53 -15.64 -0.30
N VAL A 57 -6.04 -16.19 0.82
CA VAL A 57 -4.68 -15.94 1.31
C VAL A 57 -3.66 -16.26 0.23
N TYR A 58 -3.75 -17.46 -0.34
CA TYR A 58 -2.85 -17.92 -1.39
C TYR A 58 -2.93 -17.02 -2.64
N TRP A 59 -4.13 -16.63 -3.07
CA TRP A 59 -4.34 -15.73 -4.20
C TRP A 59 -3.69 -14.37 -3.98
N GLN A 60 -3.90 -13.74 -2.81
CA GLN A 60 -3.36 -12.42 -2.50
C GLN A 60 -1.84 -12.38 -2.61
N PHE A 61 -1.14 -13.35 -2.02
CA PHE A 61 0.32 -13.42 -2.13
C PHE A 61 0.78 -13.72 -3.57
N SER A 62 0.03 -14.54 -4.30
CA SER A 62 0.27 -14.82 -5.72
C SER A 62 0.15 -13.56 -6.59
N GLN A 63 -0.83 -12.69 -6.30
CA GLN A 63 -1.03 -11.41 -6.99
C GLN A 63 0.02 -10.38 -6.60
N LEU A 64 0.27 -10.19 -5.30
CA LEU A 64 1.27 -9.23 -4.77
C LEU A 64 2.64 -9.41 -5.41
N ARG A 65 3.09 -10.65 -5.60
CA ARG A 65 4.36 -10.94 -6.27
C ARG A 65 4.37 -10.49 -7.73
N ARG A 66 3.23 -10.52 -8.42
CA ARG A 66 3.10 -10.15 -9.84
C ARG A 66 2.74 -8.67 -10.04
N THR A 67 2.47 -7.92 -8.97
CA THR A 67 2.10 -6.51 -9.06
C THR A 67 3.18 -5.70 -9.79
N ALA A 68 2.76 -4.91 -10.78
CA ALA A 68 3.66 -4.14 -11.63
C ALA A 68 4.53 -3.15 -10.83
N VAL A 69 3.99 -2.60 -9.73
CA VAL A 69 4.70 -1.65 -8.86
C VAL A 69 6.02 -2.19 -8.31
N TYR A 70 6.14 -3.51 -8.11
CA TYR A 70 7.36 -4.12 -7.57
C TYR A 70 8.27 -4.70 -8.65
N ASN A 71 7.74 -4.98 -9.84
CA ASN A 71 8.47 -5.65 -10.92
C ASN A 71 8.96 -4.67 -12.00
N ALA A 72 8.15 -3.67 -12.34
CA ALA A 72 8.45 -2.71 -13.38
C ALA A 72 9.41 -1.61 -12.91
N HIS A 73 10.18 -1.06 -13.85
CA HIS A 73 10.93 0.17 -13.58
C HIS A 73 9.96 1.35 -13.55
N ILE A 74 9.85 2.00 -12.39
CA ILE A 74 9.05 3.20 -12.23
C ILE A 74 9.98 4.40 -12.02
N PRO A 75 9.85 5.49 -12.81
CA PRO A 75 10.64 6.70 -12.63
C PRO A 75 10.53 7.28 -11.22
N ASN A 76 11.65 7.75 -10.67
CA ASN A 76 11.75 8.34 -9.32
C ASN A 76 11.46 7.40 -8.15
N LEU A 77 11.12 6.13 -8.39
CA LEU A 77 10.94 5.16 -7.33
C LEU A 77 12.27 4.44 -7.04
N PRO A 78 12.74 4.43 -5.78
CA PRO A 78 13.98 3.74 -5.45
C PRO A 78 13.87 2.23 -5.68
N ARG A 79 14.66 1.69 -6.62
CA ARG A 79 14.69 0.26 -6.94
C ARG A 79 14.97 -0.60 -5.71
N GLY A 80 15.86 -0.16 -4.82
CA GLY A 80 16.17 -0.88 -3.58
C GLY A 80 14.95 -1.11 -2.69
N VAL A 81 14.02 -0.15 -2.63
CA VAL A 81 12.78 -0.29 -1.86
C VAL A 81 11.84 -1.30 -2.53
N GLN A 82 11.65 -1.20 -3.86
CA GLN A 82 10.87 -2.20 -4.61
C GLN A 82 11.41 -3.61 -4.39
N THR A 83 12.72 -3.80 -4.52
CA THR A 83 13.38 -5.10 -4.35
C THR A 83 13.26 -5.62 -2.93
N SER A 84 13.39 -4.76 -1.90
CA SER A 84 13.22 -5.18 -0.50
C SER A 84 11.79 -5.61 -0.20
N ILE A 85 10.79 -4.91 -0.75
CA ILE A 85 9.37 -5.28 -0.61
C ILE A 85 9.12 -6.60 -1.32
N LEU A 86 9.57 -6.73 -2.58
CA LEU A 86 9.40 -7.95 -3.36
C LEU A 86 10.08 -9.16 -2.70
N ALA A 87 11.28 -8.99 -2.14
CA ALA A 87 11.97 -10.02 -1.39
C ALA A 87 11.16 -10.48 -0.15
N SER A 88 10.53 -9.53 0.55
CA SER A 88 9.67 -9.85 1.71
C SER A 88 8.40 -10.60 1.29
N ILE A 89 7.79 -10.20 0.17
CA ILE A 89 6.63 -10.90 -0.42
C ILE A 89 7.02 -12.31 -0.85
N ASN A 90 8.17 -12.46 -1.54
CA ASN A 90 8.67 -13.76 -1.97
C ASN A 90 8.98 -14.67 -0.79
N GLY A 91 9.62 -14.18 0.27
CA GLY A 91 9.87 -14.98 1.47
C GLY A 91 8.58 -15.49 2.13
N LYS A 92 7.51 -14.68 2.14
CA LYS A 92 6.19 -15.13 2.61
C LYS A 92 5.54 -16.12 1.65
N TRP A 93 5.68 -15.89 0.35
CA TRP A 93 5.21 -16.83 -0.67
C TRP A 93 5.88 -18.20 -0.51
N ASP A 94 7.20 -18.24 -0.37
CA ASP A 94 7.96 -19.48 -0.25
C ASP A 94 7.57 -20.27 1.01
N PHE A 95 7.17 -19.57 2.08
CA PHE A 95 6.62 -20.21 3.28
C PHE A 95 5.21 -20.77 3.06
N LEU A 96 4.34 -20.04 2.34
CA LEU A 96 2.94 -20.43 2.12
C LEU A 96 2.76 -21.45 1.01
N HIS A 97 3.63 -21.42 0.00
CA HIS A 97 3.47 -22.19 -1.22
C HIS A 97 3.97 -23.61 -1.04
N THR A 98 3.04 -24.56 -1.21
CA THR A 98 3.33 -25.98 -1.42
C THR A 98 2.50 -26.46 -2.61
N ASP A 99 2.91 -27.56 -3.25
CA ASP A 99 2.14 -28.15 -4.35
C ASP A 99 0.71 -28.48 -3.93
N THR A 100 0.53 -28.99 -2.71
CA THR A 100 -0.79 -29.29 -2.14
C THR A 100 -1.64 -28.04 -1.99
N MET A 101 -1.06 -26.92 -1.52
CA MET A 101 -1.77 -25.64 -1.42
C MET A 101 -2.14 -25.10 -2.80
N GLY A 102 -1.24 -25.25 -3.78
CA GLY A 102 -1.49 -24.88 -5.17
C GLY A 102 -2.64 -25.68 -5.78
N VAL A 103 -2.67 -27.00 -5.57
CA VAL A 103 -3.77 -27.86 -6.02
C VAL A 103 -5.07 -27.52 -5.30
N SER A 104 -5.03 -27.32 -3.97
CA SER A 104 -6.22 -26.92 -3.21
C SER A 104 -6.80 -25.61 -3.71
N PHE A 105 -5.96 -24.62 -4.00
CA PHE A 105 -6.38 -23.34 -4.58
C PHE A 105 -7.04 -23.49 -5.96
N LEU A 106 -6.61 -24.48 -6.77
CA LEU A 106 -7.22 -24.75 -8.08
C LEU A 106 -8.57 -25.47 -7.99
N LEU A 107 -8.89 -26.06 -6.84
CA LEU A 107 -10.10 -26.83 -6.59
C LEU A 107 -11.15 -26.06 -5.77
N ASP A 108 -10.77 -24.91 -5.21
CA ASP A 108 -11.65 -23.98 -4.49
C ASP A 108 -12.40 -23.06 -5.47
#